data_AF-A0A7C0YQ75-F1
#
_entry.id   AF-A0A7C0YQ75-F1
#
_cell.length_a   1.000
_cell.length_b   1.000
_cell.length_c   1.000
_cell.angle_alpha   90.00
_cell.angle_beta   90.00
_cell.angle_gamma   90.00
#
_symmetry.space_group_name_H-M   'P 1'
#
loop_
_entity.id
_entity.type
_entity.pdbx_description
1 polymer ?
#
loop_
_entity_poly.entity_id
_entity_poly.type
_entity_poly.pdbx_seq_one_letter_code
_entity_poly.pdbx_strand_id
1 'polypeptide(L)' 'MRSQTKASFSTIILTGLSGSGKTVALNAFEDSGFFCVDNLPSQLITTFV' A
#
# COMPACT_ATOMS: atom_id res chain seq x y z
N MET A 1 -26.65 -4.27 20.07
CA MET A 1 -25.56 -5.20 19.73
C MET A 1 -25.14 -4.90 18.28
N ARG A 2 -24.25 -3.91 18.07
CA ARG A 2 -23.85 -3.48 16.71
C ARG A 2 -22.76 -4.41 16.19
N SER A 3 -23.13 -5.26 15.24
CA SER A 3 -22.22 -6.11 14.47
C SER A 3 -21.29 -5.21 13.66
N GLN A 4 -19.98 -5.25 13.95
CA GLN A 4 -18.97 -4.59 13.12
C GLN A 4 -18.68 -5.48 11.91
N THR A 5 -19.23 -5.13 10.74
CA THR A 5 -18.76 -5.64 9.45
C THR A 5 -17.37 -5.08 9.18
N LYS A 6 -16.34 -5.86 9.51
CA LYS A 6 -14.94 -5.54 9.21
C LYS A 6 -14.74 -5.60 7.70
N ALA A 7 -14.74 -4.44 7.03
CA ALA A 7 -14.35 -4.35 5.63
C ALA A 7 -12.89 -4.82 5.51
N SER A 8 -12.67 -5.87 4.74
CA SER A 8 -11.33 -6.43 4.53
C SER A 8 -10.62 -5.61 3.45
N PHE A 9 -10.01 -4.50 3.83
CA PHE A 9 -9.13 -3.74 2.95
C PHE A 9 -7.78 -4.48 2.83
N SER A 10 -7.37 -4.80 1.60
CA SER A 10 -6.11 -5.50 1.32
C SER A 10 -5.04 -4.48 0.95
N THR A 11 -4.41 -3.89 1.96
CA THR A 11 -3.29 -2.94 1.78
C THR A 11 -1.96 -3.68 1.82
N ILE A 12 -1.08 -3.39 0.85
CA ILE A 12 0.26 -3.95 0.77
C ILE A 12 1.27 -2.84 1.09
N ILE A 13 2.15 -3.08 2.07
CA ILE A 13 3.23 -2.15 2.41
C ILE A 13 4.53 -2.66 1.79
N LEU A 14 5.02 -1.95 0.78
CA LEU A 14 6.29 -2.25 0.13
C LEU A 14 7.44 -1.49 0.80
N THR A 15 8.45 -2.21 1.28
CA THR A 15 9.65 -1.62 1.91
C THR A 15 10.92 -2.33 1.42
N GLY A 16 12.09 -1.74 1.69
CA GLY A 16 13.37 -2.29 1.28
C GLY A 16 14.50 -1.25 1.31
N LEU A 17 15.75 -1.70 1.26
CA LEU A 17 16.94 -0.84 1.21
C LEU A 17 17.01 -0.06 -0.12
N SER A 18 17.78 1.02 -0.16
CA SER A 18 18.01 1.76 -1.42
C SER A 18 18.69 0.83 -2.43
N GLY A 19 18.15 0.74 -3.64
CA GLY A 19 18.62 -0.19 -4.68
C GLY A 19 18.02 -1.61 -4.63
N SER A 20 17.16 -1.95 -3.66
CA SER A 20 16.54 -3.29 -3.56
C SER A 20 15.44 -3.59 -4.60
N GLY A 21 15.25 -2.73 -5.60
CA GLY A 21 14.23 -2.91 -6.63
C GLY A 21 12.80 -2.51 -6.22
N LYS A 22 12.60 -1.66 -5.20
CA LYS A 22 11.25 -1.17 -4.81
C LYS A 22 10.48 -0.57 -5.97
N THR A 23 11.13 0.23 -6.81
CA THR A 23 10.51 0.82 -8.01
C THR A 23 10.05 -0.24 -9.01
N VAL A 24 10.83 -1.33 -9.19
CA VAL A 24 10.46 -2.44 -10.07
C VAL A 24 9.24 -3.19 -9.52
N ALA A 25 9.21 -3.41 -8.21
CA ALA A 25 8.06 -4.03 -7.55
C ALA A 25 6.81 -3.13 -7.62
N LEU A 26 6.93 -1.82 -7.41
CA LEU A 26 5.82 -0.86 -7.57
C LEU A 26 5.23 -0.94 -8.98
N ASN A 27 6.08 -0.87 -10.02
CA ASN A 27 5.63 -0.97 -11.41
C ASN A 27 4.88 -2.29 -11.68
N ALA A 28 5.37 -3.41 -11.16
CA ALA A 28 4.70 -4.71 -11.31
C ALA A 28 3.33 -4.75 -10.60
N PHE A 29 3.20 -4.07 -9.45
CA PHE A 29 1.92 -3.93 -8.76
C PHE A 29 0.96 -3.00 -9.52
N GLU A 30 1.45 -1.89 -10.08
CA GLU A 30 0.65 -1.01 -10.94
C GLU A 30 0.13 -1.75 -12.17
N ASP A 31 0.98 -2.52 -12.85
CA ASP A 31 0.59 -3.37 -13.98
C ASP A 31 -0.45 -4.43 -13.58
N SER A 32 -0.43 -4.87 -12.33
CA SER A 32 -1.41 -5.81 -11.75
C SER A 32 -2.71 -5.14 -11.31
N GLY A 33 -2.84 -3.82 -11.49
CA GLY A 33 -4.05 -3.05 -11.15
C GLY A 33 -4.11 -2.52 -9.72
N PHE A 34 -2.99 -2.51 -8.99
CA PHE A 34 -2.91 -1.88 -7.67
C PHE A 34 -2.71 -0.38 -7.78
N PHE A 35 -3.29 0.37 -6.86
CA PHE A 35 -2.97 1.78 -6.67
C PHE A 35 -1.72 1.90 -5.78
N CYS A 36 -0.60 2.28 -6.38
CA CYS A 36 0.69 2.39 -5.71
C CYS A 36 1.02 3.85 -5.37
N VAL A 37 1.53 4.08 -4.16
CA VAL A 37 1.99 5.40 -3.71
C VAL A 37 3.37 5.27 -3.10
N ASP A 38 4.37 5.91 -3.72
CA ASP A 38 5.73 5.96 -3.20
C ASP A 38 5.93 7.18 -2.27
N ASN A 39 6.89 7.09 -1.36
CA ASN A 39 7.30 8.16 -0.44
C ASN A 39 6.15 8.81 0.35
N LEU A 40 5.11 8.04 0.70
CA LEU A 40 3.97 8.54 1.46
C LEU A 40 4.40 8.87 2.91
N PRO A 41 4.17 10.10 3.40
CA PRO A 41 4.37 10.44 4.80
C PRO A 41 3.48 9.57 5.71
N SER A 42 4.02 9.11 6.84
CA SER A 42 3.31 8.23 7.78
C SER A 42 1.99 8.83 8.30
N GLN A 43 1.91 10.15 8.37
CA GLN A 43 0.71 10.89 8.79
C GLN A 43 -0.47 10.72 7.82
N LEU A 44 -0.21 10.42 6.54
CA LEU A 44 -1.24 10.28 5.53
C LEU A 44 -1.75 8.83 5.38
N ILE A 45 -1.09 7.86 6.02
CA ILE A 45 -1.48 6.44 5.94
C ILE A 45 -2.93 6.27 6.41
N THR A 46 -3.33 6.89 7.53
CA THR A 46 -4.69 6.82 8.09
C THR A 46 -5.76 7.45 7.19
N THR A 47 -5.36 8.27 6.22
CA THR A 47 -6.28 8.91 5.27
C THR A 47 -6.49 8.05 4.02
N PHE A 48 -5.50 7.24 3.63
CA PHE A 48 -5.53 6.42 2.42
C PHE A 48 -5.78 4.92 2.67
N VAL A 49 -5.59 4.43 3.90
CA VAL A 49 -5.74 3.02 4.33
C VAL A 49 -6.79 2.92 5.42
#